data_AF-A0A1Y4P842-F1
#
_entry.id   AF-A0A1Y4P842-F1
#
_cell.length_a   1.000
_cell.length_b   1.000
_cell.length_c   1.000
_cell.angle_alpha   90.00
_cell.angle_beta   90.00
_cell.angle_gamma   90.00
#
_symmetry.space_group_name_H-M   'P 1'
#
loop_
_entity.id
_entity.type
_entity.pdbx_description
1 polymer ?
#
loop_
_entity_poly.entity_id
_entity_poly.type
_entity_poly.pdbx_seq_one_letter_code
_entity_poly.pdbx_strand_id
1 'polypeptide(L)'
;MGNRIKAIRKSLGKSQEEFGQLFDPPAPKSSVSYWENGGGPNKRRLQKIADLGGVSVEYLINGSQLSITDTRKLLDKAEDNTKLSDSELQKLRESQLDFQANTNRIAENSSREIRQSINHQRKLMSENPLSILSGYGLSDFLVTFNLVRLHGSKEQQEIFMVLLNMFRQIATGYIEYDKSDLLPNIDKLLSSFPVKKD
;
A
#
# COMPACT_ATOMS: atom_id res chain seq x y z
N MET A 1 -0.09 1.72 15.88
CA MET A 1 -1.17 0.78 16.22
C MET A 1 -2.53 1.27 15.74
N GLY A 2 -3.04 2.41 16.22
CA GLY A 2 -4.39 2.88 15.89
C GLY A 2 -4.72 2.94 14.38
N ASN A 3 -3.81 3.49 13.56
CA ASN A 3 -3.98 3.51 12.10
C ASN A 3 -4.06 2.11 11.45
N ARG A 4 -3.41 1.09 12.04
CA ARG A 4 -3.49 -0.29 11.56
C ARG A 4 -4.84 -0.93 11.90
N ILE A 5 -5.35 -0.67 13.12
CA ILE A 5 -6.71 -1.07 13.51
C ILE A 5 -7.73 -0.44 12.56
N LYS A 6 -7.55 0.85 12.23
CA LYS A 6 -8.39 1.58 11.28
C LYS A 6 -8.32 1.02 9.87
N ALA A 7 -7.12 0.67 9.39
CA ALA A 7 -6.92 0.05 8.09
C ALA A 7 -7.65 -1.30 8.00
N ILE A 8 -7.54 -2.16 9.02
CA ILE A 8 -8.28 -3.42 9.10
C ILE A 8 -9.78 -3.20 9.06
N ARG A 9 -10.32 -2.26 9.86
CA ARG A 9 -11.75 -1.97 9.82
C ARG A 9 -12.19 -1.53 8.43
N LYS A 10 -11.41 -0.66 7.78
CA LYS A 10 -11.71 -0.13 6.45
C LYS A 10 -11.59 -1.20 5.36
N SER A 11 -10.64 -2.13 5.46
CA SER A 11 -10.52 -3.25 4.51
C SER A 11 -11.72 -4.21 4.60
N LEU A 12 -12.38 -4.27 5.76
CA LEU A 12 -13.65 -4.98 5.97
C LEU A 12 -14.89 -4.19 5.52
N GLY A 13 -14.72 -2.94 5.07
CA GLY A 13 -15.83 -2.07 4.64
C GLY A 13 -16.75 -1.60 5.77
N LYS A 14 -16.32 -1.61 7.03
CA LYS A 14 -17.18 -1.36 8.21
C LYS A 14 -17.06 0.05 8.77
N SER A 15 -18.16 0.59 9.28
CA SER A 15 -18.18 1.73 10.22
C SER A 15 -17.60 1.34 11.59
N GLN A 16 -17.28 2.33 12.43
CA GLN A 16 -16.76 2.07 13.78
C GLN A 16 -17.79 1.31 14.63
N GLU A 17 -19.07 1.65 14.47
CA GLU A 17 -20.20 0.96 15.07
C GLU A 17 -20.26 -0.51 14.65
N GLU A 18 -20.30 -0.79 13.35
CA GLU A 18 -20.38 -2.16 12.81
C GLU A 18 -19.16 -3.00 13.17
N PHE A 19 -17.98 -2.39 13.21
CA PHE A 19 -16.76 -3.06 13.66
C PHE A 19 -16.83 -3.41 15.15
N GLY A 20 -17.36 -2.50 15.97
CA GLY A 20 -17.57 -2.72 17.39
C GLY A 20 -18.50 -3.90 17.71
N GLN A 21 -19.44 -4.20 16.81
CA GLN A 21 -20.35 -5.35 16.94
C GLN A 21 -19.67 -6.71 16.69
N LEU A 22 -18.45 -6.75 16.16
CA LEU A 22 -17.70 -8.00 15.92
C LEU A 22 -17.02 -8.56 17.18
N PHE A 23 -17.15 -7.86 18.31
CA PHE A 23 -16.54 -8.22 19.59
C PHE A 23 -17.60 -8.77 20.54
N ASP A 24 -17.16 -9.61 21.48
CA ASP A 24 -18.01 -10.15 22.54
C ASP A 24 -17.40 -9.80 23.91
N PRO A 25 -18.04 -9.03 24.81
CA PRO A 25 -19.24 -8.26 24.50
C PRO A 25 -18.93 -7.18 23.45
N PRO A 26 -19.96 -6.69 22.74
CA PRO A 26 -19.81 -5.62 21.75
C PRO A 26 -19.03 -4.42 22.30
N ALA A 27 -18.24 -3.80 21.43
CA ALA A 27 -17.53 -2.57 21.72
C ALA A 27 -18.36 -1.38 21.24
N PRO A 28 -18.58 -0.34 22.07
CA PRO A 28 -19.22 0.86 21.59
C PRO A 28 -18.30 1.59 20.59
N LYS A 29 -18.90 2.40 19.71
CA LYS A 29 -18.18 3.25 18.74
C LYS A 29 -17.04 4.04 19.40
N SER A 30 -17.29 4.59 20.60
CA SER A 30 -16.32 5.37 21.36
C SER A 30 -15.06 4.57 21.70
N SER A 31 -15.19 3.28 22.02
CA SER A 31 -14.04 2.40 22.25
C SER A 31 -13.27 2.15 20.96
N VAL A 32 -13.96 1.86 19.84
CA VAL A 32 -13.29 1.66 18.54
C VAL A 32 -12.56 2.92 18.11
N SER A 33 -13.20 4.09 18.24
CA SER A 33 -12.58 5.38 17.97
C SER A 33 -11.37 5.63 18.87
N TYR A 34 -11.46 5.34 20.17
CA TYR A 34 -10.32 5.42 21.09
C TYR A 34 -9.16 4.54 20.59
N TRP A 35 -9.44 3.31 20.15
CA TRP A 35 -8.40 2.40 19.64
C TRP A 35 -7.70 2.93 18.39
N GLU A 36 -8.47 3.49 17.46
CA GLU A 36 -7.95 4.05 16.22
C GLU A 36 -7.11 5.31 16.44
N ASN A 37 -7.32 6.03 17.55
CA ASN A 37 -6.64 7.28 17.88
C ASN A 37 -5.53 7.11 18.92
N GLY A 38 -4.99 5.90 19.09
CA GLY A 38 -3.82 5.64 19.94
C GLY A 38 -4.13 5.07 21.32
N GLY A 39 -5.41 4.97 21.68
CA GLY A 39 -5.86 4.12 22.77
C GLY A 39 -5.60 2.65 22.47
N GLY A 40 -5.23 1.85 23.47
CA GLY A 40 -5.02 0.42 23.27
C GLY A 40 -6.31 -0.38 23.52
N PRO A 41 -6.69 -1.36 22.67
CA PRO A 41 -7.62 -2.40 23.09
C PRO A 41 -6.94 -3.33 24.13
N ASN A 42 -7.74 -3.99 24.97
CA ASN A 42 -7.19 -5.04 25.86
C ASN A 42 -6.69 -6.24 25.03
N LYS A 43 -5.85 -7.09 25.65
CA LYS A 43 -5.20 -8.23 24.98
C LYS A 43 -6.18 -9.13 24.20
N ARG A 44 -7.34 -9.43 24.77
CA ARG A 44 -8.37 -10.27 24.13
C ARG A 44 -8.95 -9.61 22.88
N ARG A 45 -9.25 -8.31 22.94
CA ARG A 45 -9.75 -7.54 21.79
C ARG A 45 -8.66 -7.31 20.75
N LEU A 46 -7.41 -7.10 21.16
CA LEU A 46 -6.26 -6.99 20.26
C LEU A 46 -6.07 -8.28 19.45
N GLN A 47 -6.14 -9.45 20.09
CA GLN A 47 -6.12 -10.74 19.39
C GLN A 47 -7.28 -10.85 18.39
N LYS A 48 -8.50 -10.53 18.81
CA LYS A 48 -9.66 -10.56 17.91
C LYS A 48 -9.50 -9.64 16.71
N ILE A 49 -8.91 -8.46 16.88
CA ILE A 49 -8.61 -7.54 15.77
C ILE A 49 -7.60 -8.17 14.81
N ALA A 50 -6.57 -8.83 15.33
CA ALA A 50 -5.57 -9.52 14.52
C ALA A 50 -6.22 -10.64 13.69
N ASP A 51 -7.07 -11.45 14.32
CA ASP A 51 -7.80 -12.53 13.66
C ASP A 51 -8.73 -12.00 12.56
N LEU A 52 -9.49 -10.92 12.84
CA LEU A 52 -10.36 -10.26 11.86
C LEU A 52 -9.57 -9.68 10.67
N GLY A 53 -8.36 -9.20 10.94
CA GLY A 53 -7.46 -8.68 9.92
C GLY A 53 -6.70 -9.75 9.15
N GLY A 54 -6.67 -11.00 9.61
CA GLY A 54 -5.80 -12.05 9.09
C GLY A 54 -4.32 -11.70 9.23
N VAL A 55 -3.95 -11.03 10.34
CA VAL A 55 -2.60 -10.52 10.64
C VAL A 55 -2.15 -11.01 12.02
N SER A 56 -0.87 -10.83 12.34
CA SER A 56 -0.35 -11.11 13.67
C SER A 56 -0.69 -10.00 14.66
N VAL A 57 -0.73 -10.34 15.96
CA VAL A 57 -0.78 -9.33 17.03
C VAL A 57 0.50 -8.46 17.00
N GLU A 58 1.63 -9.08 16.68
CA GLU A 58 2.92 -8.42 16.55
C GLU A 58 2.85 -7.29 15.52
N TYR A 59 2.24 -7.53 14.36
CA TYR A 59 1.99 -6.51 13.35
C TYR A 59 1.17 -5.33 13.88
N LEU A 60 0.12 -5.57 14.67
CA LEU A 60 -0.68 -4.48 15.23
C LEU A 60 0.17 -3.56 16.13
N ILE A 61 1.12 -4.14 16.87
CA ILE A 61 2.00 -3.43 17.80
C ILE A 61 3.14 -2.73 17.04
N ASN A 62 3.87 -3.46 16.20
CA ASN A 62 5.15 -3.05 15.63
C ASN A 62 5.10 -2.68 14.14
N GLY A 63 4.01 -3.00 13.44
CA GLY A 63 3.91 -2.84 11.99
C GLY A 63 4.52 -4.02 11.23
N SER A 64 4.43 -3.96 9.91
CA SER A 64 4.96 -5.00 9.02
C SER A 64 6.46 -5.14 9.22
N GLN A 65 6.91 -6.38 9.42
CA GLN A 65 8.33 -6.74 9.52
C GLN A 65 8.84 -7.36 8.21
N LEU A 66 8.10 -7.20 7.10
CA LEU A 66 8.48 -7.77 5.81
C LEU A 66 9.75 -7.06 5.31
N SER A 67 10.86 -7.79 5.33
CA SER A 67 12.15 -7.27 4.88
C SER A 67 12.29 -7.33 3.36
N ILE A 68 13.30 -6.64 2.82
CA ILE A 68 13.69 -6.73 1.40
C ILE A 68 14.06 -8.16 1.02
N THR A 69 14.76 -8.88 1.92
CA THR A 69 15.13 -10.28 1.70
C THR A 69 13.91 -11.19 1.67
N ASP A 70 12.92 -10.95 2.54
CA ASP A 70 11.64 -11.68 2.48
C ASP A 70 10.90 -11.36 1.18
N THR A 71 10.88 -10.09 0.77
CA THR A 71 10.21 -9.66 -0.46
C THR A 71 10.81 -10.33 -1.71
N ARG A 72 12.14 -10.40 -1.81
CA ARG A 72 12.83 -11.08 -2.91
C ARG A 72 12.49 -12.58 -2.96
N LYS A 73 12.53 -13.27 -1.81
CA LYS A 73 12.15 -14.69 -1.74
C LYS A 73 10.70 -14.97 -2.16
N LEU A 74 9.79 -14.03 -1.88
CA LEU A 74 8.39 -14.13 -2.29
C LEU A 74 8.22 -13.92 -3.80
N LEU A 75 9.03 -13.05 -4.41
CA LEU A 75 9.08 -12.85 -5.86
C LEU A 75 9.56 -14.11 -6.56
N ASP A 76 10.70 -14.67 -6.12
CA ASP A 76 11.26 -15.91 -6.69
C ASP A 76 10.22 -17.05 -6.68
N LYS A 77 9.50 -17.22 -5.57
CA LYS A 77 8.43 -18.24 -5.45
C LYS A 77 7.23 -17.98 -6.35
N ALA A 78 6.85 -16.71 -6.56
CA ALA A 78 5.75 -16.34 -7.43
C ALA A 78 6.10 -16.60 -8.90
N GLU A 79 7.36 -16.39 -9.29
CA GLU A 79 7.87 -16.73 -10.62
C GLU A 79 7.87 -18.24 -10.87
N ASP A 80 8.27 -19.02 -9.87
CA ASP A 80 8.29 -20.48 -9.94
C ASP A 80 6.91 -21.15 -9.79
N ASN A 81 5.81 -20.37 -9.76
CA ASN A 81 4.45 -20.85 -9.44
C ASN A 81 4.37 -21.68 -8.15
N THR A 82 5.27 -21.42 -7.20
CA THR A 82 5.32 -22.11 -5.92
C THR A 82 4.26 -21.52 -5.00
N LYS A 83 3.45 -22.40 -4.39
CA LYS A 83 2.41 -21.97 -3.45
C LYS A 83 3.03 -21.28 -2.23
N LEU A 84 2.60 -20.05 -1.95
CA LEU A 84 2.97 -19.33 -0.74
C LEU A 84 2.38 -20.02 0.50
N SER A 85 3.19 -20.10 1.56
CA SER A 85 2.73 -20.56 2.86
C SER A 85 1.79 -19.55 3.52
N ASP A 86 1.00 -19.99 4.49
CA ASP A 86 0.06 -19.12 5.21
C ASP A 86 0.77 -17.97 5.93
N SER A 87 1.98 -18.20 6.44
CA SER A 87 2.80 -17.15 7.07
C SER A 87 3.27 -16.10 6.07
N GLU A 88 3.59 -16.51 4.84
CA GLU A 88 4.01 -15.60 3.78
C GLU A 88 2.85 -14.74 3.28
N LEU A 89 1.67 -15.35 3.09
CA LEU A 89 0.43 -14.63 2.77
C LEU A 89 0.04 -13.65 3.88
N GLN A 90 0.25 -14.02 5.14
CA GLN A 90 0.03 -13.14 6.29
C GLN A 90 0.97 -11.92 6.24
N LYS A 91 2.28 -12.11 6.05
CA LYS A 91 3.23 -10.99 5.95
C LYS A 91 2.94 -10.05 4.78
N LEU A 92 2.51 -10.58 3.64
CA LEU A 92 2.10 -9.77 2.48
C LEU A 92 0.87 -8.90 2.81
N ARG A 93 -0.13 -9.50 3.45
CA ARG A 93 -1.33 -8.79 3.89
C ARG A 93 -1.01 -7.68 4.89
N GLU A 94 -0.12 -7.95 5.83
CA GLU A 94 0.39 -6.97 6.79
C GLU A 94 1.05 -5.77 6.09
N SER A 95 1.90 -6.03 5.09
CA SER A 95 2.54 -4.98 4.27
C SER A 95 1.52 -4.12 3.52
N GLN A 96 0.51 -4.74 2.90
CA GLN A 96 -0.57 -4.03 2.20
C GLN A 96 -1.39 -3.14 3.16
N LEU A 97 -1.72 -3.65 4.35
CA LEU A 97 -2.47 -2.89 5.36
C LEU A 97 -1.65 -1.71 5.91
N ASP A 98 -0.32 -1.82 6.00
CA ASP A 98 0.54 -0.70 6.38
C ASP A 98 0.57 0.40 5.32
N PHE A 99 0.57 0.05 4.03
CA PHE A 99 0.40 1.02 2.96
C PHE A 99 -0.94 1.76 3.08
N GLN A 100 -2.03 1.03 3.37
CA GLN A 100 -3.34 1.63 3.61
C GLN A 100 -3.37 2.52 4.86
N ALA A 101 -2.73 2.10 5.95
CA ALA A 101 -2.63 2.88 7.17
C ALA A 101 -1.85 4.18 6.95
N ASN A 102 -0.78 4.15 6.15
CA ASN A 102 0.01 5.30 5.77
C ASN A 102 -0.75 6.27 4.87
N THR A 103 -1.47 5.76 3.86
CA THR A 103 -2.31 6.60 2.97
C THR A 103 -3.48 7.23 3.73
N ASN A 104 -4.13 6.52 4.65
CA ASN A 104 -5.15 7.09 5.52
C ASN A 104 -4.59 8.19 6.42
N ARG A 105 -3.39 8.01 6.99
CA ARG A 105 -2.71 9.06 7.78
C ARG A 105 -2.46 10.32 6.95
N ILE A 106 -1.99 10.16 5.71
CA ILE A 106 -1.79 11.28 4.78
C ILE A 106 -3.13 11.96 4.44
N ALA A 107 -4.18 11.16 4.20
CA ALA A 107 -5.52 11.63 3.89
C ALA A 107 -6.25 12.26 5.09
N GLU A 108 -5.85 12.01 6.34
CA GLU A 108 -6.46 12.56 7.56
C GLU A 108 -5.71 13.77 8.11
N ASN A 109 -4.38 13.83 7.93
CA ASN A 109 -3.55 15.03 8.22
C ASN A 109 -3.63 16.11 7.12
N SER A 110 -4.49 15.87 6.13
CA SER A 110 -4.52 16.40 4.78
C SER A 110 -4.87 17.87 4.59
N SER A 111 -5.07 18.65 5.64
CA SER A 111 -5.22 20.10 5.43
C SER A 111 -3.93 20.87 5.60
N ARG A 112 -3.02 20.47 6.49
CA ARG A 112 -1.78 21.25 6.74
C ARG A 112 -0.55 20.60 6.13
N GLU A 113 -0.37 19.29 6.31
CA GLU A 113 0.77 18.55 5.74
C GLU A 113 0.62 18.40 4.22
N ILE A 114 -0.57 18.10 3.71
CA ILE A 114 -0.81 18.10 2.26
C ILE A 114 -0.70 19.51 1.69
N ARG A 115 -1.22 20.56 2.35
CA ARG A 115 -0.97 21.94 1.86
C ARG A 115 0.51 22.28 1.88
N GLN A 116 1.26 21.87 2.89
CA GLN A 116 2.72 22.08 2.94
C GLN A 116 3.44 21.28 1.85
N SER A 117 3.06 20.03 1.62
CA SER A 117 3.64 19.18 0.58
C SER A 117 3.28 19.67 -0.83
N ILE A 118 2.01 20.02 -1.06
CA ILE A 118 1.54 20.66 -2.31
C ILE A 118 2.20 22.03 -2.48
N ASN A 119 2.31 22.86 -1.44
CA ASN A 119 2.97 24.16 -1.54
C ASN A 119 4.46 24.01 -1.79
N HIS A 120 5.11 23.01 -1.17
CA HIS A 120 6.50 22.68 -1.42
C HIS A 120 6.70 22.19 -2.86
N GLN A 121 5.86 21.28 -3.35
CA GLN A 121 5.91 20.84 -4.74
C GLN A 121 5.56 21.96 -5.73
N ARG A 122 4.58 22.81 -5.43
CA ARG A 122 4.28 24.01 -6.23
C ARG A 122 5.46 24.95 -6.26
N LYS A 123 6.13 25.17 -5.12
CA LYS A 123 7.34 25.98 -5.05
C LYS A 123 8.45 25.38 -5.91
N LEU A 124 8.72 24.08 -5.78
CA LEU A 124 9.69 23.36 -6.61
C LEU A 124 9.35 23.46 -8.11
N MET A 125 8.09 23.28 -8.49
CA MET A 125 7.62 23.43 -9.88
C MET A 125 7.66 24.88 -10.37
N SER A 126 7.55 25.88 -9.50
CA SER A 126 7.68 27.29 -9.87
C SER A 126 9.14 27.71 -10.05
N GLU A 127 10.02 27.16 -9.21
CA GLU A 127 11.47 27.40 -9.28
C GLU A 127 12.12 26.59 -10.41
N ASN A 128 11.51 25.45 -10.78
CA ASN A 128 11.94 24.55 -11.83
C ASN A 128 10.73 24.14 -12.68
N PRO A 129 10.23 25.05 -13.55
CA PRO A 129 9.07 24.75 -14.38
C PRO A 129 9.35 23.55 -15.28
N LEU A 130 8.36 22.67 -15.35
CA LEU A 130 8.38 21.56 -16.31
C LEU A 130 8.56 22.13 -17.71
N SER A 131 9.55 21.62 -18.44
CA SER A 131 9.61 21.81 -19.88
C SER A 131 8.35 21.20 -20.52
N ILE A 132 8.00 21.67 -21.72
CA ILE A 132 6.86 21.15 -22.50
C ILE A 132 6.92 19.61 -22.60
N LEU A 133 8.11 19.04 -22.83
CA LEU A 133 8.32 17.59 -22.91
C LEU A 133 8.01 16.89 -21.57
N SER A 134 8.46 17.45 -20.45
CA SER A 134 8.17 16.89 -19.13
C SER A 134 6.71 17.04 -18.71
N GLY A 135 6.01 18.08 -19.20
CA GLY A 135 4.57 18.25 -19.02
C GLY A 135 3.76 17.15 -19.72
N TYR A 136 4.09 16.84 -20.98
CA TYR A 136 3.48 15.71 -21.69
C TYR A 136 3.80 14.38 -21.01
N GLY A 137 5.06 14.15 -20.62
CA GLY A 137 5.45 12.92 -19.92
C GLY A 137 4.69 12.69 -18.61
N LEU A 138 4.45 13.75 -17.82
CA LEU A 138 3.64 13.65 -16.60
C LEU A 138 2.16 13.32 -16.92
N SER A 139 1.60 13.95 -17.96
CA SER A 139 0.23 13.66 -18.39
C SER A 139 0.08 12.20 -18.83
N ASP A 140 0.99 11.71 -19.67
CA ASP A 140 0.96 10.33 -20.18
C ASP A 140 1.15 9.32 -19.04
N PHE A 141 2.02 9.62 -18.07
CA PHE A 141 2.17 8.81 -16.87
C PHE A 141 0.86 8.72 -16.07
N LEU A 142 0.18 9.84 -15.84
CA LEU A 142 -1.08 9.87 -15.08
C LEU A 142 -2.20 9.14 -15.80
N VAL A 143 -2.29 9.27 -17.13
CA VAL A 143 -3.24 8.51 -17.96
C VAL A 143 -2.96 7.02 -17.86
N THR A 144 -1.70 6.62 -18.04
CA THR A 144 -1.28 5.21 -17.94
C THR A 144 -1.58 4.63 -16.57
N PHE A 145 -1.22 5.37 -15.50
CA PHE A 145 -1.53 4.99 -14.13
C PHE A 145 -3.03 4.74 -13.92
N ASN A 146 -3.87 5.65 -14.40
CA ASN A 146 -5.32 5.52 -14.25
C ASN A 146 -5.89 4.35 -15.06
N LEU A 147 -5.38 4.11 -16.27
CA LEU A 147 -5.80 2.98 -17.08
C LEU A 147 -5.50 1.64 -16.40
N VAL A 148 -4.27 1.47 -15.89
CA VAL A 148 -3.88 0.25 -15.16
C VAL A 148 -4.74 0.08 -13.90
N ARG A 149 -4.96 1.17 -13.15
CA ARG A 149 -5.75 1.13 -11.91
C ARG A 149 -7.22 0.76 -12.15
N LEU A 150 -7.83 1.29 -13.22
CA LEU A 150 -9.28 1.16 -13.45
C LEU A 150 -9.64 -0.06 -14.29
N HIS A 151 -8.76 -0.46 -15.21
CA HIS A 151 -9.05 -1.47 -16.22
C HIS A 151 -8.07 -2.64 -16.23
N GLY A 152 -6.92 -2.51 -15.55
CA GLY A 152 -5.98 -3.61 -15.40
C GLY A 152 -6.52 -4.70 -14.48
N SER A 153 -6.12 -5.94 -14.73
CA SER A 153 -6.34 -7.05 -13.82
C SER A 153 -5.67 -6.79 -12.47
N LYS A 154 -6.09 -7.52 -11.43
CA LYS A 154 -5.46 -7.40 -10.11
C LYS A 154 -3.94 -7.63 -10.16
N GLU A 155 -3.50 -8.60 -10.94
CA GLU A 155 -2.08 -8.90 -11.17
C GLU A 155 -1.35 -7.73 -11.83
N GLN A 156 -1.94 -7.11 -12.86
CA GLN A 156 -1.37 -5.95 -13.54
C GLN A 156 -1.22 -4.74 -12.61
N GLN A 157 -2.22 -4.51 -11.76
CA GLN A 157 -2.17 -3.44 -10.76
C GLN A 157 -1.06 -3.68 -9.73
N GLU A 158 -0.90 -4.93 -9.27
CA GLU A 158 0.14 -5.30 -8.31
C GLU A 158 1.55 -5.14 -8.91
N ILE A 159 1.80 -5.68 -10.11
CA ILE A 159 3.08 -5.54 -10.81
C ILE A 159 3.43 -4.07 -11.05
N PHE A 160 2.46 -3.27 -11.51
CA PHE A 160 2.67 -1.86 -11.77
C PHE A 160 3.03 -1.07 -10.50
N MET A 161 2.37 -1.33 -9.37
CA MET A 161 2.69 -0.68 -8.10
C MET A 161 4.09 -1.06 -7.58
N VAL A 162 4.52 -2.31 -7.79
CA VAL A 162 5.87 -2.76 -7.47
C VAL A 162 6.91 -2.00 -8.30
N LEU A 163 6.71 -1.90 -9.62
CA LEU A 163 7.61 -1.15 -10.50
C LEU A 163 7.72 0.33 -10.10
N LEU A 164 6.59 0.99 -9.80
CA LEU A 164 6.60 2.38 -9.30
C LEU A 164 7.43 2.55 -8.03
N ASN A 165 7.31 1.60 -7.11
CA ASN A 165 8.08 1.59 -5.88
C ASN A 165 9.59 1.40 -6.14
N MET A 166 9.96 0.55 -7.09
CA MET A 166 11.35 0.36 -7.51
C MET A 166 11.93 1.62 -8.16
N PHE A 167 11.21 2.21 -9.13
CA PHE A 167 11.64 3.45 -9.79
C PHE A 167 11.90 4.57 -8.79
N ARG A 168 11.01 4.75 -7.81
CA ARG A 168 11.20 5.74 -6.74
C ARG A 168 12.49 5.50 -5.97
N GLN A 169 12.77 4.25 -5.60
CA GLN A 169 13.96 3.91 -4.82
C GLN A 169 15.26 4.12 -5.60
N ILE A 170 15.28 3.78 -6.89
CA ILE A 170 16.40 4.07 -7.79
C ILE A 170 16.62 5.58 -7.87
N ALA A 171 15.56 6.35 -8.11
CA ALA A 171 15.64 7.81 -8.22
C ALA A 171 16.13 8.49 -6.94
N THR A 172 15.87 7.91 -5.78
CA THR A 172 16.37 8.40 -4.48
C THR A 172 17.76 7.88 -4.11
N GLY A 173 18.39 7.05 -4.95
CA GLY A 173 19.69 6.42 -4.67
C GLY A 173 19.64 5.37 -3.55
N TYR A 174 18.45 4.87 -3.21
CA TYR A 174 18.28 3.85 -2.18
C TYR A 174 18.65 2.46 -2.70
N ILE A 175 18.46 2.21 -4.00
CA ILE A 175 18.93 1.02 -4.70
C ILE A 175 19.67 1.43 -5.98
N GLU A 176 20.67 0.64 -6.35
CA GLU A 176 21.35 0.79 -7.64
C GLU A 176 20.50 0.19 -8.76
N TYR A 177 20.58 0.79 -9.94
CA TYR A 177 19.87 0.27 -11.11
C TYR A 177 20.56 -1.00 -11.63
N ASP A 178 19.82 -2.10 -11.64
CA ASP A 178 20.21 -3.34 -12.32
C ASP A 178 19.27 -3.59 -13.51
N LYS A 179 19.86 -3.53 -14.70
CA LYS A 179 19.14 -3.77 -15.98
C LYS A 179 18.60 -5.20 -16.07
N SER A 180 19.35 -6.18 -15.54
CA SER A 180 18.98 -7.60 -15.63
C SER A 180 17.80 -7.97 -14.72
N ASP A 181 17.61 -7.22 -13.65
CA ASP A 181 16.48 -7.35 -12.71
C ASP A 181 15.24 -6.57 -13.19
N LEU A 182 15.43 -5.34 -13.67
CA LEU A 182 14.30 -4.45 -13.97
C LEU A 182 13.62 -4.73 -15.31
N LEU A 183 14.39 -5.02 -16.37
CA LEU A 183 13.84 -5.18 -17.71
C LEU A 183 12.81 -6.32 -17.82
N PRO A 184 13.06 -7.53 -17.28
CA PRO A 184 12.07 -8.61 -17.36
C PRO A 184 10.73 -8.24 -16.72
N ASN A 185 10.77 -7.51 -15.61
CA ASN A 185 9.57 -7.06 -14.90
C ASN A 185 8.77 -6.02 -15.69
N ILE A 186 9.47 -5.10 -16.37
CA ILE A 186 8.85 -4.13 -17.29
C ILE A 186 8.24 -4.87 -18.49
N ASP A 187 8.99 -5.76 -19.12
CA ASP A 187 8.53 -6.50 -20.30
C ASP A 187 7.31 -7.38 -19.99
N LYS A 188 7.30 -8.04 -18.83
CA LYS A 188 6.16 -8.82 -18.35
C LYS A 188 4.92 -7.96 -18.19
N LEU A 189 5.04 -6.79 -17.55
CA LEU A 189 3.91 -5.87 -17.40
C LEU A 189 3.39 -5.42 -18.77
N LEU A 190 4.28 -4.95 -19.65
CA LEU A 190 3.91 -4.43 -20.96
C LEU A 190 3.25 -5.51 -21.84
N SER A 191 3.78 -6.74 -21.81
CA SER A 191 3.25 -7.87 -22.58
C SER A 191 1.90 -8.37 -22.07
N SER A 192 1.54 -8.05 -20.82
CA SER A 192 0.25 -8.43 -20.24
C SER A 192 -0.91 -7.57 -20.75
N PHE A 193 -0.64 -6.37 -21.27
CA PHE A 193 -1.69 -5.47 -21.73
C PHE A 193 -2.28 -5.94 -23.07
N PRO A 194 -3.61 -5.86 -23.24
CA PRO A 194 -4.24 -6.29 -24.48
C PRO A 194 -3.79 -5.38 -25.63
N VAL A 195 -3.30 -5.99 -26.71
CA VAL A 195 -3.12 -5.30 -27.99
C VAL A 195 -4.49 -5.10 -28.60
N LYS A 196 -4.88 -3.85 -28.92
CA LYS A 196 -6.03 -3.62 -29.79
C LYS A 196 -5.72 -4.28 -31.14
N LYS A 197 -6.43 -5.36 -31.45
CA LYS A 197 -6.47 -5.89 -32.81
C LYS A 197 -7.45 -5.00 -33.57
N ASP A 198 -6.96 -4.32 -34.59
CA ASP A 198 -7.79 -3.65 -35.59
C ASP A 198 -8.66 -4.67 -36.33
#